data_AF-A0A1S3Y6Q4-F1
#
_entry.id   AF-A0A1S3Y6Q4-F1
#
_cell.length_a   1.000
_cell.length_b   1.000
_cell.length_c   1.000
_cell.angle_alpha   90.00
_cell.angle_beta   90.00
_cell.angle_gamma   90.00
#
_symmetry.space_group_name_H-M   'P 1'
#
loop_
_entity.id
_entity.type
_entity.pdbx_description
1 polymer ?
#
loop_
_entity_poly.entity_id
_entity_poly.type
_entity_poly.pdbx_seq_one_letter_code
_entity_poly.pdbx_strand_id
1 'polypeptide(L)'
;CALLFLPLLVFIREELDVFRRKNLPIDPPRIATEDPKVVLEKEDNSTTLEIKKDDTNSKCVWFTDIFFNKPERGEDYSILQALLSTDMLILFLATFCGLGTSLTAVDNLGQIGESLGYPTTTIKSFVSLLSIWNFFGRIFSGFVSETLLVKYKFPRPLMMTLVLLLSCIGLLLIAFPFPGSVYVASVIIGFSFGAQLPLLFSIISELFGLKYYSTLFNCGQLASPLGSYILNVKVTGPLYDRQALKELAKKGLTRSSVKELTCIGNQCYRQAFVILASVAFFGALASMTLVARTRNFYKGDIYKKFREQAEATEAEMASTNINRIH
;
A
#
# COMPACT_ATOMS: atom_id res chain seq x y z
N CYS A 1 15.17 -18.22 -11.65
CA CYS A 1 15.40 -17.51 -10.38
C CYS A 1 16.01 -16.12 -10.55
N ALA A 2 17.03 -15.90 -11.38
CA ALA A 2 17.63 -14.56 -11.57
C ALA A 2 16.65 -13.47 -12.09
N LEU A 3 15.72 -13.83 -12.98
CA LEU A 3 14.69 -12.92 -13.50
C LEU A 3 13.69 -12.43 -12.44
N LEU A 4 13.51 -13.15 -11.34
CA LEU A 4 12.60 -12.73 -10.24
C LEU A 4 13.17 -11.54 -9.44
N PHE A 5 14.49 -11.34 -9.47
CA PHE A 5 15.16 -10.26 -8.74
C PHE A 5 15.53 -9.06 -9.63
N LEU A 6 15.22 -9.11 -10.93
CA LEU A 6 15.45 -8.02 -11.87
C LEU A 6 14.81 -6.69 -11.40
N PRO A 7 13.57 -6.68 -10.86
CA PRO A 7 12.95 -5.44 -10.35
C PRO A 7 13.69 -4.84 -9.14
N LEU A 8 14.24 -5.70 -8.28
CA LEU A 8 15.06 -5.28 -7.13
C LEU A 8 16.38 -4.65 -7.58
N LEU A 9 16.98 -5.13 -8.66
CA LEU A 9 18.19 -4.53 -9.24
C LEU A 9 17.92 -3.17 -9.88
N VAL A 10 16.78 -3.00 -10.55
CA VAL A 10 16.34 -1.69 -11.08
C VAL A 10 16.13 -0.71 -9.94
N PHE A 11 15.46 -1.13 -8.86
CA PHE A 11 15.25 -0.32 -7.66
C PHE A 11 16.56 0.15 -7.02
N ILE A 12 17.54 -0.76 -6.84
CA ILE A 12 18.85 -0.41 -6.27
C ILE A 12 19.60 0.58 -7.16
N ARG A 13 19.51 0.44 -8.50
CA ARG A 13 20.13 1.37 -9.44
C ARG A 13 19.51 2.77 -9.36
N GLU A 14 18.19 2.86 -9.35
CA GLU A 14 17.45 4.13 -9.25
C GLU A 14 17.85 4.90 -7.99
N GLU A 15 17.92 4.22 -6.84
CA GLU A 15 18.29 4.85 -5.56
C GLU A 15 19.76 5.30 -5.53
N LEU A 16 20.67 4.52 -6.15
CA LEU A 16 22.08 4.92 -6.32
C LEU A 16 22.25 6.13 -7.23
N ASP A 17 21.41 6.28 -8.26
CA ASP A 17 21.44 7.42 -9.17
C ASP A 17 20.88 8.69 -8.50
N VAL A 18 19.82 8.57 -7.70
CA VAL A 18 19.30 9.66 -6.86
C VAL A 18 20.36 10.10 -5.84
N PHE A 19 21.04 9.15 -5.20
CA PHE A 19 22.12 9.45 -4.25
C PHE A 19 23.30 10.16 -4.93
N ARG A 20 23.72 9.70 -6.12
CA ARG A 20 24.77 10.37 -6.90
C ARG A 20 24.39 11.79 -7.29
N ARG A 21 23.13 12.03 -7.68
CA ARG A 21 22.64 13.37 -8.05
C ARG A 21 22.59 14.33 -6.85
N LYS A 22 22.30 13.85 -5.64
CA LYS A 22 22.33 14.68 -4.42
C LYS A 22 23.76 15.07 -3.99
N ASN A 23 24.76 14.25 -4.34
CA ASN A 23 26.17 14.50 -4.00
C ASN A 23 26.96 15.22 -5.12
N LEU A 24 26.32 15.54 -6.24
CA LEU A 24 26.91 16.41 -7.26
C LEU A 24 26.79 17.87 -6.80
N PRO A 25 27.88 18.64 -6.76
CA PRO A 25 27.83 20.07 -6.46
C PRO A 25 26.89 20.76 -7.46
N ILE A 26 25.94 21.55 -6.96
CA ILE A 26 25.15 22.44 -7.80
C ILE A 26 26.09 23.57 -8.22
N ASP A 27 26.66 23.48 -9.43
CA ASP A 27 27.33 24.63 -10.04
C ASP A 27 26.27 25.71 -10.31
N PRO A 28 26.45 26.96 -9.84
CA PRO A 28 25.55 28.05 -10.21
C PRO A 28 25.62 28.31 -11.73
N PRO A 29 24.53 28.76 -12.35
CA PRO A 29 24.49 28.93 -13.80
C PRO A 29 25.54 29.96 -14.26
N ARG A 30 26.54 29.49 -15.01
CA ARG A 30 27.49 30.37 -15.70
C ARG A 30 26.79 31.02 -16.88
N ILE A 31 26.49 32.31 -16.73
CA ILE A 31 26.21 33.21 -17.85
C ILE A 31 27.49 33.26 -18.70
N ALA A 32 27.38 32.87 -19.96
CA ALA A 32 28.48 32.90 -20.91
C ALA A 32 28.75 34.35 -21.32
N THR A 33 29.99 34.80 -21.13
CA THR A 33 30.56 35.94 -21.85
C THR A 33 31.90 35.52 -22.44
N GLU A 34 32.04 35.76 -23.74
CA GLU A 34 33.12 35.36 -24.65
C GLU A 34 34.49 36.00 -24.30
N ASP A 35 35.53 35.15 -24.32
CA ASP A 35 36.93 35.29 -24.84
C ASP A 35 37.83 36.53 -24.52
N PRO A 36 39.19 36.50 -24.71
CA PRO A 36 40.07 35.45 -25.30
C PRO A 36 41.44 35.14 -24.60
N LYS A 37 41.95 33.92 -24.89
CA LYS A 37 43.35 33.45 -25.13
C LYS A 37 44.56 33.99 -24.34
N VAL A 38 45.34 33.10 -23.71
CA VAL A 38 46.82 32.92 -23.87
C VAL A 38 47.21 31.45 -23.55
N VAL A 39 48.16 30.91 -24.33
CA VAL A 39 48.71 29.53 -24.35
C VAL A 39 50.06 29.47 -23.60
N LEU A 40 50.48 28.25 -23.19
CA LEU A 40 51.83 27.77 -22.77
C LEU A 40 51.97 27.58 -21.24
N GLU A 41 52.65 26.58 -20.68
CA GLU A 41 53.05 25.21 -21.02
C GLU A 41 53.57 24.61 -19.68
N LYS A 42 53.46 23.28 -19.54
CA LYS A 42 53.94 22.35 -18.48
C LYS A 42 54.93 22.83 -17.40
N GLU A 43 54.71 22.36 -16.16
CA GLU A 43 55.79 21.76 -15.36
C GLU A 43 55.24 20.72 -14.35
N ASP A 44 55.84 19.53 -14.41
CA ASP A 44 55.74 18.43 -13.45
C ASP A 44 56.34 18.89 -12.11
N ASN A 45 55.68 18.59 -10.99
CA ASN A 45 56.40 18.16 -9.80
C ASN A 45 55.49 17.37 -8.86
N SER A 46 55.90 16.12 -8.65
CA SER A 46 55.33 15.20 -7.70
C SER A 46 55.49 15.75 -6.27
N THR A 47 54.41 15.83 -5.51
CA THR A 47 54.50 15.74 -4.05
C THR A 47 53.34 14.90 -3.55
N THR A 48 53.69 13.70 -3.11
CA THR A 48 52.84 12.70 -2.49
C THR A 48 52.16 13.30 -1.26
N LEU A 49 50.85 13.54 -1.33
CA LEU A 49 50.01 13.80 -0.16
C LEU A 49 48.83 12.84 -0.18
N GLU A 50 49.05 11.75 0.57
CA GLU A 50 48.09 10.86 1.23
C GLU A 50 46.65 10.84 0.69
N ILE A 51 46.35 9.79 -0.07
CA ILE A 51 44.98 9.28 -0.23
C ILE A 51 44.53 8.74 1.13
N LYS A 52 43.89 9.58 1.96
CA LYS A 52 43.03 9.08 3.03
C LYS A 52 41.73 8.57 2.43
N LYS A 53 41.64 7.24 2.33
CA LYS A 53 40.40 6.48 2.14
C LYS A 53 39.35 6.96 3.13
N ASP A 54 38.30 7.61 2.62
CA ASP A 54 37.09 7.93 3.39
C ASP A 54 35.87 7.13 2.89
N ASP A 55 36.00 5.81 2.83
CA ASP A 55 34.93 4.89 2.41
C ASP A 55 34.05 4.38 3.58
N THR A 56 34.42 4.70 4.83
CA THR A 56 33.68 4.26 6.03
C THR A 56 32.80 5.36 6.63
N ASN A 57 33.15 6.63 6.45
CA ASN A 57 32.38 7.75 6.98
C ASN A 57 31.16 8.10 6.09
N SER A 58 31.27 7.93 4.77
CA SER A 58 30.19 8.20 3.80
C SER A 58 28.98 7.26 3.94
N LYS A 59 29.20 5.98 4.30
CA LYS A 59 28.10 5.05 4.62
C LYS A 59 27.36 5.45 5.89
N CYS A 60 28.08 5.87 6.93
CA CYS A 60 27.46 6.30 8.19
C CYS A 60 26.56 7.52 8.00
N VAL A 61 26.99 8.51 7.20
CA VAL A 61 26.22 9.73 6.91
C VAL A 61 24.90 9.40 6.18
N TRP A 62 24.93 8.50 5.19
CA TRP A 62 23.74 8.09 4.44
C TRP A 62 22.70 7.36 5.31
N PHE A 63 23.13 6.45 6.19
CA PHE A 63 22.23 5.79 7.13
C PHE A 63 21.67 6.78 8.16
N THR A 64 22.47 7.74 8.66
CA THR A 64 21.95 8.75 9.59
C THR A 64 20.95 9.70 8.94
N ASP A 65 21.13 10.12 7.68
CA ASP A 65 20.18 11.00 7.00
C ASP A 65 18.81 10.34 6.79
N ILE A 66 18.78 9.04 6.50
CA ILE A 66 17.54 8.27 6.33
C ILE A 66 16.70 8.25 7.63
N PHE A 67 17.35 8.12 8.80
CA PHE A 67 16.67 7.95 10.08
C PHE A 67 16.48 9.24 10.88
N PHE A 68 17.40 10.21 10.80
CA PHE A 68 17.40 11.41 11.64
C PHE A 68 16.85 12.66 10.94
N ASN A 69 16.99 12.80 9.61
CA ASN A 69 16.50 13.95 8.85
C ASN A 69 15.19 13.62 8.11
N LYS A 70 14.13 13.29 8.86
CA LYS A 70 12.80 12.97 8.30
C LYS A 70 12.09 14.24 7.79
N PRO A 71 11.68 14.31 6.51
CA PRO A 71 10.85 15.41 6.01
C PRO A 71 9.55 15.52 6.79
N GLU A 72 8.97 16.72 6.79
CA GLU A 72 7.61 16.87 7.29
C GLU A 72 6.63 16.04 6.44
N ARG A 73 5.51 15.63 7.03
CA ARG A 73 4.49 14.86 6.29
C ARG A 73 3.92 15.74 5.18
N GLY A 74 3.77 15.17 3.98
CA GLY A 74 3.35 15.91 2.78
C GLY A 74 4.50 16.53 1.99
N GLU A 75 5.72 16.50 2.50
CA GLU A 75 6.93 16.76 1.69
C GLU A 75 7.33 15.51 0.89
N ASP A 76 8.18 15.68 -0.12
CA ASP A 76 8.68 14.57 -0.92
C ASP A 76 9.75 13.78 -0.15
N TYR A 77 9.41 12.54 0.19
CA TYR A 77 10.35 11.60 0.83
C TYR A 77 11.26 10.96 -0.22
N SER A 78 12.49 10.59 0.16
CA SER A 78 13.23 9.59 -0.63
C SER A 78 12.59 8.21 -0.45
N ILE A 79 12.88 7.29 -1.37
CA ILE A 79 12.22 5.99 -1.42
C ILE A 79 12.52 5.20 -0.13
N LEU A 80 13.79 5.02 0.22
CA LEU A 80 14.16 4.29 1.44
C LEU A 80 13.66 4.96 2.71
N GLN A 81 13.66 6.28 2.76
CA GLN A 81 13.17 7.03 3.91
C GLN A 81 11.67 6.83 4.12
N ALA A 82 10.88 6.85 3.05
CA ALA A 82 9.45 6.55 3.13
C ALA A 82 9.22 5.10 3.54
N LEU A 83 9.91 4.13 2.92
CA LEU A 83 9.72 2.69 3.19
C LEU A 83 10.07 2.30 4.63
N LEU A 84 11.13 2.88 5.19
CA LEU A 84 11.56 2.63 6.58
C LEU A 84 10.88 3.57 7.57
N SER A 85 10.02 4.48 7.10
CA SER A 85 9.28 5.35 8.01
C SER A 85 8.26 4.54 8.82
N THR A 86 8.12 4.92 10.08
CA THR A 86 7.10 4.36 10.98
C THR A 86 5.68 4.47 10.42
N ASP A 87 5.37 5.54 9.68
CA ASP A 87 4.04 5.76 9.12
C ASP A 87 3.76 4.77 7.96
N MET A 88 4.75 4.49 7.11
CA MET A 88 4.63 3.51 6.02
C MET A 88 4.57 2.09 6.55
N LEU A 89 5.38 1.73 7.57
CA LEU A 89 5.35 0.39 8.16
C LEU A 89 3.98 0.07 8.80
N ILE A 90 3.39 1.04 9.50
CA ILE A 90 2.03 0.90 10.05
C ILE A 90 1.00 0.77 8.93
N LEU A 91 1.13 1.57 7.87
CA LEU A 91 0.24 1.51 6.70
C LEU A 91 0.36 0.17 5.96
N PHE A 92 1.58 -0.34 5.79
CA PHE A 92 1.86 -1.64 5.21
C PHE A 92 1.22 -2.75 6.03
N LEU A 93 1.35 -2.71 7.35
CA LEU A 93 0.73 -3.68 8.26
C LEU A 93 -0.81 -3.64 8.17
N ALA A 94 -1.41 -2.44 8.21
CA ALA A 94 -2.85 -2.28 8.04
C ALA A 94 -3.34 -2.79 6.68
N THR A 95 -2.57 -2.53 5.61
CA THR A 95 -2.86 -2.99 4.24
C THR A 95 -2.73 -4.50 4.10
N PHE A 96 -1.71 -5.09 4.72
CA PHE A 96 -1.50 -6.54 4.77
C PHE A 96 -2.70 -7.24 5.42
N CYS A 97 -3.15 -6.72 6.57
CA CYS A 97 -4.31 -7.24 7.28
C CYS A 97 -5.61 -7.03 6.49
N GLY A 98 -5.82 -5.82 5.95
CA GLY A 98 -7.03 -5.48 5.21
C GLY A 98 -7.16 -6.21 3.88
N LEU A 99 -6.26 -5.91 2.94
CA LEU A 99 -6.34 -6.46 1.59
C LEU A 99 -6.07 -7.96 1.60
N GLY A 100 -5.19 -8.45 2.49
CA GLY A 100 -4.92 -9.88 2.63
C GLY A 100 -6.15 -10.68 3.07
N THR A 101 -6.88 -10.21 4.08
CA THR A 101 -8.11 -10.89 4.55
C THR A 101 -9.24 -10.78 3.55
N SER A 102 -9.43 -9.60 2.94
CA SER A 102 -10.44 -9.40 1.89
C SER A 102 -10.17 -10.27 0.67
N LEU A 103 -8.93 -10.31 0.16
CA LEU A 103 -8.56 -11.12 -1.00
C LEU A 103 -8.72 -12.62 -0.70
N THR A 104 -8.35 -13.06 0.51
CA THR A 104 -8.60 -14.44 0.95
C THR A 104 -10.09 -14.79 0.89
N ALA A 105 -10.97 -13.89 1.34
CA ALA A 105 -12.41 -14.12 1.29
C ALA A 105 -12.96 -14.15 -0.15
N VAL A 106 -12.44 -13.28 -1.02
CA VAL A 106 -12.81 -13.23 -2.45
C VAL A 106 -12.41 -14.53 -3.15
N ASP A 107 -11.16 -14.96 -2.99
CA ASP A 107 -10.61 -16.16 -3.65
C ASP A 107 -11.36 -17.44 -3.26
N ASN A 108 -11.93 -17.47 -2.04
CA ASN A 108 -12.63 -18.63 -1.50
C ASN A 108 -14.15 -18.53 -1.60
N LEU A 109 -14.74 -17.43 -2.09
CA LEU A 109 -16.19 -17.21 -2.04
C LEU A 109 -17.00 -18.33 -2.73
N GLY A 110 -16.48 -18.88 -3.82
CA GLY A 110 -17.07 -20.01 -4.51
C GLY A 110 -17.15 -21.27 -3.63
N GLN A 111 -16.02 -21.66 -3.04
CA GLN A 111 -15.91 -22.82 -2.15
C GLN A 111 -16.69 -22.63 -0.85
N ILE A 112 -16.76 -21.40 -0.33
CA ILE A 112 -17.60 -21.07 0.82
C ILE A 112 -19.06 -21.34 0.50
N GLY A 113 -19.53 -20.85 -0.65
CA GLY A 113 -20.91 -21.09 -1.10
C GLY A 113 -21.21 -22.58 -1.29
N GLU A 114 -20.29 -23.33 -1.88
CA GLU A 114 -20.41 -24.77 -2.06
C GLU A 114 -20.45 -25.51 -0.71
N SER A 115 -19.57 -25.15 0.22
CA SER A 115 -19.52 -25.79 1.55
C SER A 115 -20.80 -25.61 2.35
N LEU A 116 -21.55 -24.52 2.10
CA LEU A 116 -22.83 -24.24 2.75
C LEU A 116 -24.02 -24.83 1.99
N GLY A 117 -23.78 -25.55 0.89
CA GLY A 117 -24.81 -26.22 0.09
C GLY A 117 -25.61 -25.30 -0.84
N TYR A 118 -25.09 -24.12 -1.18
CA TYR A 118 -25.77 -23.22 -2.12
C TYR A 118 -25.74 -23.76 -3.55
N PRO A 119 -26.82 -23.58 -4.34
CA PRO A 119 -26.79 -23.87 -5.77
C PRO A 119 -25.75 -23.01 -6.50
N THR A 120 -25.13 -23.55 -7.54
CA THR A 120 -24.11 -22.85 -8.35
C THR A 120 -24.60 -21.51 -8.93
N THR A 121 -25.89 -21.40 -9.26
CA THR A 121 -26.51 -20.14 -9.70
C THR A 121 -26.47 -19.07 -8.61
N THR A 122 -26.74 -19.44 -7.35
CA THR A 122 -26.71 -18.53 -6.21
C THR A 122 -25.28 -18.12 -5.87
N ILE A 123 -24.33 -19.06 -5.94
CA ILE A 123 -22.89 -18.77 -5.74
C ILE A 123 -22.40 -17.74 -6.78
N LYS A 124 -22.78 -17.90 -8.05
CA LYS A 124 -22.48 -16.92 -9.10
C LYS A 124 -23.06 -15.54 -8.76
N SER A 125 -24.28 -15.47 -8.23
CA SER A 125 -24.88 -14.20 -7.77
C SER A 125 -24.06 -13.55 -6.66
N PHE A 126 -23.53 -14.32 -5.69
CA PHE A 126 -22.66 -13.79 -4.63
C PHE A 126 -21.36 -13.18 -5.21
N VAL A 127 -20.72 -13.86 -6.15
CA VAL A 127 -19.50 -13.35 -6.82
C VAL A 127 -19.79 -12.08 -7.63
N SER A 128 -20.93 -12.04 -8.33
CA SER A 128 -21.37 -10.85 -9.06
C SER A 128 -21.66 -9.67 -8.12
N LEU A 129 -22.35 -9.90 -7.00
CA LEU A 129 -22.62 -8.88 -5.98
C LEU A 129 -21.32 -8.33 -5.38
N LEU A 130 -20.39 -9.22 -5.04
CA LEU A 130 -19.08 -8.82 -4.52
C LEU A 130 -18.38 -7.88 -5.51
N SER A 131 -18.40 -8.22 -6.81
CA SER A 131 -17.76 -7.41 -7.86
C SER A 131 -18.42 -6.04 -8.03
N ILE A 132 -19.76 -5.99 -8.04
CA ILE A 132 -20.53 -4.74 -8.11
C ILE A 132 -20.20 -3.84 -6.92
N TRP A 133 -20.24 -4.39 -5.70
CA TRP A 133 -19.96 -3.61 -4.50
C TRP A 133 -18.48 -3.26 -4.36
N ASN A 134 -17.57 -4.05 -4.94
CA ASN A 134 -16.16 -3.66 -5.06
C ASN A 134 -16.00 -2.38 -5.88
N PHE A 135 -16.68 -2.31 -7.03
CA PHE A 135 -16.68 -1.10 -7.84
C PHE A 135 -17.25 0.09 -7.06
N PHE A 136 -18.42 -0.06 -6.43
CA PHE A 136 -19.01 1.02 -5.64
C PHE A 136 -18.17 1.42 -4.42
N GLY A 137 -17.49 0.47 -3.78
CA GLY A 137 -16.54 0.75 -2.70
C GLY A 137 -15.41 1.67 -3.15
N ARG A 138 -14.87 1.45 -4.36
CA ARG A 138 -13.82 2.30 -4.95
C ARG A 138 -14.32 3.72 -5.23
N ILE A 139 -15.49 3.82 -5.87
CA ILE A 139 -16.11 5.11 -6.18
C ILE A 139 -16.42 5.87 -4.88
N PHE A 140 -17.08 5.22 -3.94
CA PHE A 140 -17.43 5.81 -2.66
C PHE A 140 -16.20 6.30 -1.92
N SER A 141 -15.17 5.46 -1.74
CA SER A 141 -14.01 5.87 -0.96
C SER A 141 -13.19 6.94 -1.66
N GLY A 142 -13.12 6.96 -2.99
CA GLY A 142 -12.47 8.05 -3.74
C GLY A 142 -13.13 9.41 -3.49
N PHE A 143 -14.45 9.53 -3.74
CA PHE A 143 -15.15 10.81 -3.61
C PHE A 143 -15.43 11.24 -2.17
N VAL A 144 -15.85 10.30 -1.33
CA VAL A 144 -16.26 10.61 0.05
C VAL A 144 -15.05 10.92 0.91
N SER A 145 -13.91 10.24 0.71
CA SER A 145 -12.70 10.58 1.48
C SER A 145 -12.22 12.00 1.19
N GLU A 146 -12.34 12.47 -0.05
CA GLU A 146 -12.03 13.86 -0.42
C GLU A 146 -12.98 14.85 0.24
N THR A 147 -14.29 14.59 0.10
CA THR A 147 -15.32 15.47 0.67
C THR A 147 -15.19 15.58 2.18
N LEU A 148 -14.95 14.46 2.87
CA LEU A 148 -14.78 14.44 4.32
C LEU A 148 -13.49 15.13 4.76
N LEU A 149 -12.41 14.99 3.99
CA LEU A 149 -11.15 15.66 4.25
C LEU A 149 -11.29 17.18 4.13
N VAL A 150 -11.84 17.68 3.01
CA VAL A 150 -11.97 19.11 2.74
C VAL A 150 -12.95 19.79 3.70
N LYS A 151 -14.12 19.17 3.92
CA LYS A 151 -15.21 19.78 4.70
C LYS A 151 -15.06 19.60 6.21
N TYR A 152 -14.59 18.44 6.65
CA TYR A 152 -14.58 18.07 8.07
C TYR A 152 -13.19 17.78 8.63
N LYS A 153 -12.11 17.95 7.84
CA LYS A 153 -10.73 17.60 8.23
C LYS A 153 -10.62 16.16 8.74
N PHE A 154 -11.45 15.28 8.16
CA PHE A 154 -11.53 13.89 8.55
C PHE A 154 -10.29 13.14 8.05
N PRO A 155 -9.48 12.52 8.93
CA PRO A 155 -8.26 11.83 8.50
C PRO A 155 -8.58 10.63 7.61
N ARG A 156 -7.96 10.50 6.43
CA ARG A 156 -8.15 9.31 5.58
C ARG A 156 -7.77 7.98 6.25
N PRO A 157 -6.74 7.90 7.11
CA PRO A 157 -6.49 6.70 7.90
C PRO A 157 -7.67 6.31 8.81
N LEU A 158 -8.48 7.28 9.24
CA LEU A 158 -9.67 6.99 10.05
C LEU A 158 -10.76 6.35 9.18
N MET A 159 -10.91 6.79 7.93
CA MET A 159 -11.79 6.14 6.96
C MET A 159 -11.34 4.70 6.70
N MET A 160 -10.03 4.49 6.54
CA MET A 160 -9.46 3.15 6.40
C MET A 160 -9.79 2.27 7.62
N THR A 161 -9.67 2.82 8.83
CA THR A 161 -10.05 2.11 10.07
C THR A 161 -11.52 1.69 10.06
N LEU A 162 -12.44 2.58 9.69
CA LEU A 162 -13.87 2.27 9.60
C LEU A 162 -14.17 1.20 8.55
N VAL A 163 -13.49 1.25 7.40
CA VAL A 163 -13.60 0.25 6.34
C VAL A 163 -13.10 -1.12 6.80
N LEU A 164 -12.01 -1.18 7.57
CA LEU A 164 -11.50 -2.43 8.15
C LEU A 164 -12.45 -3.02 9.19
N LEU A 165 -13.06 -2.18 10.04
CA LEU A 165 -14.09 -2.63 10.98
C LEU A 165 -15.34 -3.16 10.25
N LEU A 166 -15.73 -2.51 9.16
CA LEU A 166 -16.80 -2.99 8.28
C LEU A 166 -16.45 -4.35 7.64
N SER A 167 -15.19 -4.53 7.20
CA SER A 167 -14.69 -5.81 6.70
C SER A 167 -14.79 -6.91 7.76
N CYS A 168 -14.48 -6.61 9.03
CA CYS A 168 -14.62 -7.57 10.13
C CYS A 168 -16.05 -8.10 10.26
N ILE A 169 -17.06 -7.23 10.11
CA ILE A 169 -18.48 -7.63 10.14
C ILE A 169 -18.75 -8.62 8.99
N GLY A 170 -18.29 -8.31 7.77
CA GLY A 170 -18.44 -9.19 6.62
C GLY A 170 -17.79 -10.56 6.83
N LEU A 171 -16.58 -10.60 7.39
CA LEU A 171 -15.86 -11.84 7.69
C LEU A 171 -16.57 -12.67 8.78
N LEU A 172 -17.11 -12.03 9.82
CA LEU A 172 -17.87 -12.71 10.87
C LEU A 172 -19.19 -13.30 10.36
N LEU A 173 -19.86 -12.64 9.40
CA LEU A 173 -21.07 -13.17 8.75
C LEU A 173 -20.82 -14.46 7.96
N ILE A 174 -19.60 -14.65 7.44
CA ILE A 174 -19.16 -15.91 6.84
C ILE A 174 -18.81 -16.94 7.90
N ALA A 175 -18.16 -16.53 9.01
CA ALA A 175 -17.80 -17.44 10.09
C ALA A 175 -19.02 -18.03 10.82
N PHE A 176 -20.10 -17.25 10.94
CA PHE A 176 -21.34 -17.61 11.62
C PHE A 176 -22.53 -17.49 10.67
N PRO A 177 -22.66 -18.41 9.71
CA PRO A 177 -23.66 -18.28 8.67
C PRO A 177 -25.07 -18.52 9.21
N PHE A 178 -26.01 -17.69 8.74
CA PHE A 178 -27.45 -17.82 8.93
C PHE A 178 -28.15 -17.57 7.57
N PRO A 179 -29.45 -17.87 7.41
CA PRO A 179 -30.13 -17.67 6.13
C PRO A 179 -29.97 -16.23 5.61
N GLY A 180 -29.32 -16.08 4.44
CA GLY A 180 -29.03 -14.78 3.82
C GLY A 180 -27.74 -14.09 4.27
N SER A 181 -27.00 -14.62 5.27
CA SER A 181 -25.78 -13.97 5.76
C SER A 181 -24.69 -13.86 4.69
N VAL A 182 -24.55 -14.86 3.82
CA VAL A 182 -23.54 -14.87 2.75
C VAL A 182 -23.84 -13.79 1.70
N TYR A 183 -25.11 -13.54 1.39
CA TYR A 183 -25.51 -12.45 0.51
C TYR A 183 -25.06 -11.09 1.09
N VAL A 184 -25.38 -10.84 2.36
CA VAL A 184 -24.99 -9.62 3.07
C VAL A 184 -23.47 -9.51 3.18
N ALA A 185 -22.79 -10.62 3.46
CA ALA A 185 -21.33 -10.69 3.53
C ALA A 185 -20.69 -10.36 2.18
N SER A 186 -21.21 -10.86 1.04
CA SER A 186 -20.69 -10.52 -0.29
C SER A 186 -20.76 -9.02 -0.58
N VAL A 187 -21.84 -8.36 -0.18
CA VAL A 187 -22.00 -6.90 -0.30
C VAL A 187 -20.97 -6.16 0.57
N ILE A 188 -20.89 -6.52 1.85
CA ILE A 188 -20.00 -5.86 2.83
C ILE A 188 -18.53 -6.08 2.48
N ILE A 189 -18.13 -7.32 2.18
CA ILE A 189 -16.77 -7.67 1.79
C ILE A 189 -16.41 -7.01 0.46
N GLY A 190 -17.31 -7.02 -0.52
CA GLY A 190 -17.10 -6.34 -1.80
C GLY A 190 -16.82 -4.86 -1.61
N PHE A 191 -17.72 -4.15 -0.92
CA PHE A 191 -17.58 -2.72 -0.65
C PHE A 191 -16.31 -2.39 0.14
N SER A 192 -16.06 -3.10 1.25
CA SER A 192 -14.89 -2.84 2.09
C SER A 192 -13.58 -3.17 1.38
N PHE A 193 -13.52 -4.22 0.56
CA PHE A 193 -12.37 -4.53 -0.27
C PHE A 193 -12.11 -3.44 -1.31
N GLY A 194 -13.18 -2.96 -1.96
CA GLY A 194 -13.10 -1.90 -2.97
C GLY A 194 -12.62 -0.57 -2.39
N ALA A 195 -13.08 -0.24 -1.18
CA ALA A 195 -12.78 1.02 -0.53
C ALA A 195 -11.31 1.18 -0.11
N GLN A 196 -10.61 0.08 0.20
CA GLN A 196 -9.24 0.10 0.71
C GLN A 196 -8.21 0.66 -0.28
N LEU A 197 -8.34 0.33 -1.57
CA LEU A 197 -7.33 0.69 -2.56
C LEU A 197 -7.25 2.21 -2.83
N PRO A 198 -8.36 2.94 -3.07
CA PRO A 198 -8.32 4.40 -3.17
C PRO A 198 -7.83 5.09 -1.91
N LEU A 199 -8.17 4.56 -0.73
CA LEU A 199 -7.66 5.11 0.53
C LEU A 199 -6.15 4.93 0.64
N LEU A 200 -5.62 3.78 0.22
CA LEU A 200 -4.18 3.56 0.18
C LEU A 200 -3.47 4.53 -0.77
N PHE A 201 -4.01 4.74 -1.98
CA PHE A 201 -3.50 5.73 -2.93
C PHE A 201 -3.39 7.10 -2.27
N SER A 202 -4.51 7.62 -1.75
CA SER A 202 -4.55 8.96 -1.17
C SER A 202 -3.64 9.11 0.05
N ILE A 203 -3.61 8.12 0.96
CA ILE A 203 -2.77 8.19 2.16
C ILE A 203 -1.28 8.22 1.78
N ILE A 204 -0.83 7.40 0.81
CA ILE A 204 0.57 7.39 0.40
C ILE A 204 0.98 8.72 -0.25
N SER A 205 0.16 9.24 -1.18
CA SER A 205 0.46 10.52 -1.82
C SER A 205 0.47 11.69 -0.84
N GLU A 206 -0.43 11.69 0.14
CA GLU A 206 -0.53 12.77 1.13
C GLU A 206 0.60 12.74 2.17
N LEU A 207 1.05 11.55 2.58
CA LEU A 207 2.07 11.45 3.63
C LEU A 207 3.50 11.57 3.10
N PHE A 208 3.77 11.07 1.89
CA PHE A 208 5.14 10.90 1.37
C PHE A 208 5.45 11.71 0.11
N GLY A 209 4.49 12.51 -0.35
CA GLY A 209 4.62 13.35 -1.54
C GLY A 209 4.39 12.58 -2.85
N LEU A 210 4.54 13.30 -3.96
CA LEU A 210 4.22 12.81 -5.30
C LEU A 210 5.45 12.39 -6.10
N LYS A 211 6.66 12.84 -5.72
CA LYS A 211 7.89 12.62 -6.50
C LYS A 211 8.19 11.14 -6.80
N TYR A 212 8.04 10.27 -5.81
CA TYR A 212 8.25 8.81 -5.96
C TYR A 212 6.99 8.00 -5.67
N TYR A 213 5.81 8.63 -5.79
CA TYR A 213 4.52 8.05 -5.42
C TYR A 213 4.29 6.66 -6.03
N SER A 214 4.54 6.50 -7.33
CA SER A 214 4.31 5.23 -8.03
C SER A 214 5.11 4.08 -7.41
N THR A 215 6.38 4.32 -7.04
CA THR A 215 7.23 3.31 -6.40
C THR A 215 6.73 3.00 -4.98
N LEU A 216 6.45 4.04 -4.19
CA LEU A 216 5.97 3.88 -2.81
C LEU A 216 4.65 3.15 -2.74
N PHE A 217 3.72 3.47 -3.63
CA PHE A 217 2.45 2.77 -3.75
C PHE A 217 2.64 1.30 -4.09
N ASN A 218 3.48 0.97 -5.08
CA ASN A 218 3.72 -0.43 -5.45
C ASN A 218 4.36 -1.21 -4.30
N CYS A 219 5.30 -0.61 -3.57
CA CYS A 219 5.88 -1.22 -2.36
C CYS A 219 4.84 -1.43 -1.26
N GLY A 220 3.97 -0.43 -1.01
CA GLY A 220 2.85 -0.56 -0.08
C GLY A 220 1.88 -1.67 -0.48
N GLN A 221 1.59 -1.78 -1.78
CA GLN A 221 0.70 -2.78 -2.34
C GLN A 221 1.24 -4.21 -2.28
N LEU A 222 2.56 -4.42 -2.14
CA LEU A 222 3.13 -5.76 -1.92
C LEU A 222 2.55 -6.42 -0.66
N ALA A 223 2.02 -5.64 0.28
CA ALA A 223 1.28 -6.13 1.42
C ALA A 223 0.08 -7.01 1.04
N SER A 224 -0.59 -6.72 -0.08
CA SER A 224 -1.78 -7.47 -0.55
C SER A 224 -1.45 -8.91 -0.98
N PRO A 225 -0.55 -9.18 -1.96
CA PRO A 225 -0.20 -10.53 -2.34
C PRO A 225 0.52 -11.29 -1.21
N LEU A 226 1.33 -10.61 -0.39
CA LEU A 226 1.95 -11.24 0.78
C LEU A 226 0.89 -11.67 1.82
N GLY A 227 -0.08 -10.79 2.08
CA GLY A 227 -1.23 -11.06 2.94
C GLY A 227 -2.06 -12.22 2.45
N SER A 228 -2.45 -12.23 1.16
CA SER A 228 -3.20 -13.35 0.60
C SER A 228 -2.39 -14.65 0.62
N TYR A 229 -1.09 -14.65 0.30
CA TYR A 229 -0.30 -15.87 0.41
C TYR A 229 -0.32 -16.47 1.82
N ILE A 230 -0.09 -15.65 2.84
CA ILE A 230 -0.08 -16.12 4.24
C ILE A 230 -1.48 -16.53 4.68
N LEU A 231 -2.48 -15.67 4.49
CA LEU A 231 -3.82 -15.87 5.04
C LEU A 231 -4.65 -16.87 4.24
N ASN A 232 -4.50 -16.91 2.92
CA ASN A 232 -5.19 -17.86 2.06
C ASN A 232 -4.45 -19.21 2.05
N VAL A 233 -3.21 -19.24 1.55
CA VAL A 233 -2.48 -20.50 1.29
C VAL A 233 -1.96 -21.14 2.57
N LYS A 234 -1.43 -20.36 3.52
CA LYS A 234 -0.83 -20.93 4.74
C LYS A 234 -1.80 -21.09 5.91
N VAL A 235 -2.91 -20.36 5.92
CA VAL A 235 -3.89 -20.40 7.02
C VAL A 235 -5.22 -21.01 6.56
N THR A 236 -5.92 -20.39 5.62
CA THR A 236 -7.30 -20.78 5.26
C THR A 236 -7.35 -22.16 4.61
N GLY A 237 -6.51 -22.44 3.62
CA GLY A 237 -6.46 -23.73 2.93
C GLY A 237 -6.22 -24.92 3.88
N PRO A 238 -5.15 -24.91 4.70
CA PRO A 238 -4.88 -25.99 5.64
C PRO A 238 -5.96 -26.18 6.71
N LEU A 239 -6.62 -25.10 7.16
CA LEU A 239 -7.74 -25.19 8.09
C LEU A 239 -8.96 -25.85 7.46
N TYR A 240 -9.27 -25.48 6.22
CA TYR A 240 -10.33 -26.10 5.44
C TYR A 240 -10.04 -27.60 5.21
N ASP A 241 -8.84 -27.94 4.74
CA ASP A 241 -8.43 -29.32 4.48
C ASP A 241 -8.50 -30.19 5.75
N ARG A 242 -8.08 -29.64 6.89
CA ARG A 242 -8.18 -30.32 8.19
C ARG A 242 -9.63 -30.63 8.55
N GLN A 243 -10.56 -29.73 8.25
CA GLN A 243 -11.97 -29.94 8.53
C GLN A 243 -12.60 -30.93 7.54
N ALA A 244 -12.25 -30.84 6.26
CA ALA A 244 -12.65 -31.78 5.22
C ALA A 244 -12.20 -33.23 5.55
N LEU A 245 -10.96 -33.41 6.00
CA LEU A 245 -10.42 -34.71 6.39
C LEU A 245 -11.15 -35.29 7.61
N LYS A 246 -11.53 -34.45 8.59
CA LYS A 246 -12.34 -34.89 9.74
C LYS A 246 -13.72 -35.38 9.29
N GLU A 247 -14.34 -34.73 8.31
CA GLU A 247 -15.63 -35.14 7.77
C GLU A 247 -15.54 -36.44 6.97
N LEU A 248 -14.49 -36.62 6.18
CA LEU A 248 -14.22 -37.89 5.50
C LEU A 248 -14.00 -39.04 6.47
N ALA A 249 -13.20 -38.81 7.52
CA ALA A 249 -12.94 -39.82 8.55
C ALA A 249 -14.22 -40.26 9.27
N LYS A 250 -15.15 -39.33 9.53
CA LYS A 250 -16.48 -39.65 10.09
C LYS A 250 -17.32 -40.53 9.16
N LYS A 251 -17.09 -40.46 7.84
CA LYS A 251 -17.72 -41.33 6.84
C LYS A 251 -16.96 -42.64 6.63
N GLY A 252 -15.89 -42.90 7.40
CA GLY A 252 -15.03 -44.07 7.24
C GLY A 252 -14.15 -44.05 5.97
N LEU A 253 -14.02 -42.89 5.33
CA LEU A 253 -13.25 -42.71 4.09
C LEU A 253 -11.90 -42.05 4.39
N THR A 254 -10.90 -42.37 3.56
CA THR A 254 -9.56 -41.77 3.63
C THR A 254 -9.37 -40.75 2.50
N ARG A 255 -8.30 -39.95 2.55
CA ARG A 255 -7.98 -38.96 1.50
C ARG A 255 -7.83 -39.60 0.11
N SER A 256 -7.40 -40.86 0.05
CA SER A 256 -7.29 -41.66 -1.17
C SER A 256 -8.63 -42.12 -1.74
N SER A 257 -9.70 -42.10 -0.93
CA SER A 257 -11.04 -42.53 -1.34
C SER A 257 -11.79 -41.48 -2.17
N VAL A 258 -11.30 -40.24 -2.23
CA VAL A 258 -11.94 -39.13 -2.95
C VAL A 258 -10.97 -38.42 -3.89
N LYS A 259 -11.48 -38.09 -5.09
CA LYS A 259 -10.72 -37.34 -6.10
C LYS A 259 -10.47 -35.90 -5.65
N GLU A 260 -11.49 -35.27 -5.08
CA GLU A 260 -11.46 -33.89 -4.60
C GLU A 260 -11.82 -33.84 -3.11
N LEU A 261 -11.10 -33.00 -2.37
CA LEU A 261 -11.31 -32.82 -0.94
C LEU A 261 -12.31 -31.68 -0.71
N THR A 262 -13.57 -32.03 -0.53
CA THR A 262 -14.65 -31.08 -0.26
C THR A 262 -15.15 -31.19 1.18
N CYS A 263 -15.38 -30.04 1.80
CA CYS A 263 -15.93 -29.92 3.15
C CYS A 263 -17.34 -29.37 3.07
N ILE A 264 -18.29 -29.97 3.80
CA ILE A 264 -19.69 -29.56 3.80
C ILE A 264 -20.16 -29.23 5.22
N GLY A 265 -20.56 -27.97 5.39
CA GLY A 265 -21.21 -27.44 6.58
C GLY A 265 -20.56 -26.15 7.09
N ASN A 266 -21.24 -25.54 8.06
CA ASN A 266 -20.88 -24.24 8.62
C ASN A 266 -19.49 -24.22 9.29
N GLN A 267 -19.00 -25.38 9.71
CA GLN A 267 -17.70 -25.56 10.37
C GLN A 267 -16.50 -25.41 9.44
N CYS A 268 -16.68 -25.59 8.12
CA CYS A 268 -15.58 -25.65 7.14
C CYS A 268 -14.73 -24.38 7.11
N TYR A 269 -15.40 -23.22 7.07
CA TYR A 269 -14.72 -21.92 7.04
C TYR A 269 -14.78 -21.16 8.37
N ARG A 270 -15.54 -21.64 9.37
CA ARG A 270 -15.73 -20.93 10.65
C ARG A 270 -14.41 -20.54 11.31
N GLN A 271 -13.49 -21.49 11.51
CA GLN A 271 -12.22 -21.19 12.19
C GLN A 271 -11.34 -20.24 11.39
N ALA A 272 -11.23 -20.46 10.07
CA ALA A 272 -10.45 -19.59 9.19
C ALA A 272 -10.98 -18.16 9.22
N PHE A 273 -12.29 -17.97 9.08
CA PHE A 273 -12.89 -16.63 9.03
C PHE A 273 -12.91 -15.90 10.38
N VAL A 274 -12.94 -16.61 11.52
CA VAL A 274 -12.68 -15.99 12.83
C VAL A 274 -11.24 -15.46 12.92
N ILE A 275 -10.26 -16.21 12.41
CA ILE A 275 -8.86 -15.75 12.34
C ILE A 275 -8.76 -14.54 11.41
N LEU A 276 -9.35 -14.59 10.21
CA LEU A 276 -9.34 -13.46 9.27
C LEU A 276 -9.99 -12.22 9.89
N ALA A 277 -11.13 -12.34 10.56
CA ALA A 277 -11.78 -11.22 11.25
C ALA A 277 -10.87 -10.63 12.35
N SER A 278 -10.16 -11.49 13.09
CA SER A 278 -9.21 -11.05 14.12
C SER A 278 -8.01 -10.31 13.52
N VAL A 279 -7.49 -10.79 12.37
CA VAL A 279 -6.40 -10.14 11.63
C VAL A 279 -6.86 -8.80 11.06
N ALA A 280 -8.05 -8.72 10.49
CA ALA A 280 -8.63 -7.47 9.99
C ALA A 280 -8.84 -6.45 11.11
N PHE A 281 -9.30 -6.90 12.29
CA PHE A 281 -9.44 -6.07 13.48
C PHE A 281 -8.09 -5.55 13.97
N PHE A 282 -7.06 -6.39 14.00
CA PHE A 282 -5.70 -5.96 14.29
C PHE A 282 -5.19 -4.92 13.28
N GLY A 283 -5.50 -5.09 11.99
CA GLY A 283 -5.26 -4.07 10.97
C GLY A 283 -5.97 -2.74 11.26
N ALA A 284 -7.20 -2.79 11.77
CA ALA A 284 -7.93 -1.59 12.19
C ALA A 284 -7.24 -0.88 13.38
N LEU A 285 -6.70 -1.63 14.34
CA LEU A 285 -5.90 -1.06 15.45
C LEU A 285 -4.59 -0.43 14.97
N ALA A 286 -3.90 -1.08 14.02
CA ALA A 286 -2.73 -0.49 13.37
C ALA A 286 -3.09 0.81 12.64
N SER A 287 -4.18 0.81 11.87
CA SER A 287 -4.70 2.00 11.21
C SER A 287 -5.08 3.11 12.19
N MET A 288 -5.67 2.76 13.34
CA MET A 288 -5.97 3.72 14.43
C MET A 288 -4.69 4.36 14.99
N THR A 289 -3.60 3.59 15.09
CA THR A 289 -2.29 4.12 15.48
C THR A 289 -1.79 5.14 14.45
N LEU A 290 -1.99 4.88 13.16
CA LEU A 290 -1.68 5.83 12.09
C LEU A 290 -2.55 7.10 12.18
N VAL A 291 -3.83 6.98 12.53
CA VAL A 291 -4.72 8.13 12.81
C VAL A 291 -4.13 9.01 13.91
N ALA A 292 -3.75 8.42 15.04
CA ALA A 292 -3.19 9.18 16.16
C ALA A 292 -1.92 9.93 15.76
N ARG A 293 -1.04 9.30 14.95
CA ARG A 293 0.23 9.89 14.49
C ARG A 293 0.05 10.99 13.45
N THR A 294 -0.95 10.86 12.58
CA THR A 294 -1.21 11.79 11.47
C THR A 294 -2.27 12.85 11.80
N ARG A 295 -2.85 12.82 13.00
CA ARG A 295 -3.92 13.73 13.43
C ARG A 295 -3.57 15.21 13.26
N ASN A 296 -2.36 15.61 13.64
CA ASN A 296 -1.94 17.01 13.54
C ASN A 296 -1.74 17.45 12.08
N PHE A 297 -1.27 16.54 11.23
CA PHE A 297 -1.14 16.77 9.79
C PHE A 297 -2.52 16.97 9.13
N TYR A 298 -3.47 16.06 9.41
CA TYR A 298 -4.83 16.13 8.85
C TYR A 298 -5.68 17.29 9.39
N LYS A 299 -5.37 17.82 10.57
CA LYS A 299 -5.97 19.07 11.08
C LYS A 299 -5.49 20.31 10.34
N GLY A 300 -4.32 20.26 9.72
CA GLY A 300 -3.74 21.36 8.97
C GLY A 300 -4.43 21.60 7.62
N ASP A 301 -3.87 22.53 6.86
CA ASP A 301 -4.31 22.78 5.48
C ASP A 301 -3.40 22.08 4.48
N ILE A 302 -3.65 20.78 4.27
CA ILE A 302 -2.87 19.91 3.38
C ILE A 302 -2.80 20.48 1.95
N TYR A 303 -3.85 21.20 1.51
CA TYR A 303 -3.93 21.77 0.17
C TYR A 303 -3.36 23.18 0.03
N LYS A 304 -2.90 23.81 1.13
CA LYS A 304 -2.35 25.16 1.10
C LYS A 304 -1.19 25.26 0.10
N LYS A 305 -0.23 24.36 0.20
CA LYS A 305 0.96 24.32 -0.65
C LYS A 305 0.62 24.10 -2.13
N PHE A 306 -0.31 23.20 -2.43
CA PHE A 306 -0.73 22.94 -3.81
C PHE A 306 -1.43 24.15 -4.44
N ARG A 307 -2.22 24.89 -3.65
CA ARG A 307 -2.81 26.16 -4.10
C ARG A 307 -1.76 27.23 -4.33
N GLU A 308 -0.83 27.41 -3.38
CA GLU A 308 0.26 28.38 -3.52
C GLU A 308 1.16 28.07 -4.73
N GLN A 309 1.43 26.79 -5.01
CA GLN A 309 2.17 26.36 -6.21
C GLN A 309 1.37 26.60 -7.50
N ALA A 310 0.08 26.32 -7.51
CA ALA A 310 -0.78 26.60 -8.66
C ALA A 310 -0.84 28.10 -8.95
N GLU A 311 -1.06 28.92 -7.92
CA GLU A 311 -1.06 30.39 -8.01
C GLU A 311 0.29 30.94 -8.50
N ALA A 312 1.41 30.41 -8.00
CA ALA A 312 2.75 30.79 -8.46
C ALA A 312 3.00 30.40 -9.93
N THR A 313 2.55 29.21 -10.34
CA THR A 313 2.68 28.74 -11.73
C THR A 313 1.81 29.58 -12.67
N GLU A 314 0.59 29.92 -12.26
CA GLU A 314 -0.30 30.83 -12.99
C GLU A 314 0.31 32.22 -13.13
N ALA A 315 0.91 32.75 -12.06
CA ALA A 315 1.62 34.04 -12.10
C ALA A 315 2.85 34.02 -13.03
N GLU A 316 3.63 32.94 -13.01
CA GLU A 316 4.79 32.77 -13.90
C GLU A 316 4.37 32.64 -15.38
N MET A 317 3.33 31.86 -15.67
CA MET A 317 2.74 31.78 -17.01
C MET A 317 2.20 33.13 -17.50
N ALA A 318 1.54 33.90 -16.61
CA ALA A 318 1.06 35.24 -16.92
C ALA A 318 2.21 36.21 -17.24
N SER A 319 3.30 36.20 -16.45
CA SER A 319 4.47 37.04 -16.71
C SER A 319 5.21 36.67 -18.01
N THR A 320 5.28 35.38 -18.33
CA THR A 320 5.94 34.89 -19.55
C THR A 320 5.15 35.29 -20.81
N ASN A 321 3.82 35.29 -20.74
CA ASN A 321 2.97 35.77 -21.83
C ASN A 321 3.08 37.27 -22.04
N ILE A 322 3.19 38.08 -20.98
CA ILE A 322 3.41 39.54 -21.09
C ILE A 322 4.75 39.83 -21.77
N ASN A 323 5.82 39.12 -21.42
CA ASN A 323 7.15 39.28 -22.02
C ASN A 323 7.25 38.78 -23.48
N ARG A 324 6.26 38.04 -23.97
CA ARG A 324 6.21 37.58 -25.38
C ARG A 324 5.45 38.52 -26.31
N ILE A 325 4.72 39.49 -25.75
CA ILE A 325 3.88 40.45 -26.48
C ILE A 325 4.63 41.78 -26.71
N HIS A 326 5.76 41.99 -26.00
CA HIS A 326 6.72 43.08 -26.23
C HIS A 326 7.91 42.61 -27.06
#